data_AF-A0A813DRN8-F1
#
_entry.id   AF-A0A813DRN8-F1
#
_cell.length_a   1.000
_cell.length_b   1.000
_cell.length_c   1.000
_cell.angle_alpha   90.00
_cell.angle_beta   90.00
_cell.angle_gamma   90.00
#
_symmetry.space_group_name_H-M   'P 1'
#
loop_
_entity.id
_entity.type
_entity.pdbx_description
1 polymer ?
#
loop_
_entity_poly.entity_id
_entity_poly.type
_entity_poly.pdbx_seq_one_letter_code
_entity_poly.pdbx_strand_id
1 'polypeptide(L)'
;VGSPGTIRTVLGGYFGNRSLPASATAWIDASLRQGAKQGRWPTAVPDLMGDGKMLSFAEVGSGVWDGGFGKEGQRPFELATIRLQNMVGGIIANWSDLAPADDELLVQQGGALVTDANSDATFYYRDKGILTYVPMDSVIASLQS
;
A
#
# COMPACT_ATOMS: atom_id res chain seq x y z
N VAL A 1 20.86 -11.09 7.15
CA VAL A 1 19.91 -10.60 6.13
C VAL A 1 19.08 -11.79 5.67
N GLY A 2 17.81 -11.86 6.04
CA GLY A 2 16.93 -13.00 5.72
C GLY A 2 16.22 -13.51 6.95
N SER A 3 15.11 -12.86 7.32
CA SER A 3 14.17 -13.46 8.28
C SER A 3 13.44 -14.61 7.55
N PRO A 4 13.41 -15.84 8.10
CA PRO A 4 12.72 -16.98 7.49
C PRO A 4 11.27 -16.63 7.16
N GLY A 5 10.88 -16.80 5.89
CA GLY A 5 9.54 -16.42 5.39
C GLY A 5 9.46 -15.06 4.69
N THR A 6 10.43 -14.17 4.90
CA THR A 6 10.45 -12.83 4.26
C THR A 6 10.47 -12.93 2.74
N ILE A 7 11.29 -13.82 2.17
CA ILE A 7 11.36 -14.00 0.72
C ILE A 7 10.02 -14.50 0.15
N ARG A 8 9.33 -15.39 0.86
CA ARG A 8 8.01 -15.89 0.43
C ARG A 8 6.95 -14.81 0.51
N THR A 9 6.98 -13.97 1.55
CA THR A 9 6.08 -12.82 1.69
C THR A 9 6.37 -11.75 0.64
N VAL A 10 7.64 -11.49 0.35
CA VAL A 10 8.06 -10.56 -0.72
C VAL A 10 7.58 -11.10 -2.07
N LEU A 11 7.87 -12.36 -2.40
CA LEU A 11 7.41 -12.99 -3.64
C LEU A 11 5.87 -13.05 -3.73
N GLY A 12 5.17 -13.41 -2.66
CA GLY A 12 3.70 -13.35 -2.61
C GLY A 12 3.16 -11.93 -2.79
N GLY A 13 3.87 -10.95 -2.24
CA GLY A 13 3.64 -9.53 -2.44
C GLY A 13 3.92 -9.04 -3.86
N TYR A 14 4.63 -9.81 -4.71
CA TYR A 14 4.80 -9.52 -6.15
C TYR A 14 3.74 -10.20 -7.03
N PHE A 15 3.22 -11.37 -6.63
CA PHE A 15 2.19 -12.08 -7.40
C PHE A 15 0.75 -11.74 -7.00
N GLY A 16 0.57 -11.01 -5.89
CA GLY A 16 -0.73 -10.54 -5.44
C GLY A 16 -1.51 -11.56 -4.62
N ASN A 17 -2.62 -11.12 -4.03
CA ASN A 17 -3.48 -11.98 -3.25
C ASN A 17 -4.50 -12.70 -4.14
N ARG A 18 -4.20 -13.95 -4.51
CA ARG A 18 -5.05 -14.81 -5.34
C ARG A 18 -6.21 -15.47 -4.59
N SER A 19 -6.32 -15.32 -3.27
CA SER A 19 -7.46 -15.85 -2.51
C SER A 19 -8.72 -14.98 -2.63
N LEU A 20 -8.59 -13.76 -3.18
CA LEU A 20 -9.71 -12.86 -3.40
C LEU A 20 -10.32 -13.09 -4.79
N PRO A 21 -11.67 -13.21 -4.89
CA PRO A 21 -12.33 -13.28 -6.18
C PRO A 21 -12.23 -11.93 -6.93
N ALA A 22 -12.26 -11.96 -8.26
CA ALA A 22 -12.17 -10.74 -9.09
C ALA A 22 -13.25 -9.69 -8.76
N SER A 23 -14.43 -10.11 -8.29
CA SER A 23 -15.49 -9.20 -7.85
C SER A 23 -15.07 -8.36 -6.63
N ALA A 24 -14.28 -8.92 -5.72
CA ALA A 24 -13.77 -8.22 -4.53
C ALA A 24 -12.70 -7.18 -4.89
N THR A 25 -12.09 -7.27 -6.07
CA THR A 25 -11.03 -6.37 -6.54
C THR A 25 -11.46 -5.49 -7.71
N ALA A 26 -12.68 -5.64 -8.24
CA ALA A 26 -13.20 -4.88 -9.38
C ALA A 26 -13.17 -3.36 -9.17
N TRP A 27 -13.32 -2.89 -7.91
CA TRP A 27 -13.23 -1.46 -7.57
C TRP A 27 -11.85 -0.86 -7.88
N ILE A 28 -10.80 -1.69 -7.86
CA ILE A 28 -9.42 -1.26 -8.12
C ILE A 28 -9.30 -0.84 -9.60
N ASP A 29 -9.74 -1.70 -10.53
CA ASP A 29 -9.76 -1.37 -11.96
C ASP A 29 -10.61 -0.13 -12.25
N ALA A 30 -11.80 -0.05 -11.63
CA ALA A 30 -12.66 1.12 -11.77
C ALA A 30 -11.97 2.41 -11.30
N SER A 31 -11.23 2.36 -10.19
CA SER A 31 -10.49 3.50 -9.63
C SER A 31 -9.32 3.92 -10.54
N LEU A 32 -8.61 2.96 -11.12
CA LEU A 32 -7.51 3.24 -12.06
C LEU A 32 -8.02 3.96 -13.32
N ARG A 33 -9.10 3.44 -13.91
CA ARG A 33 -9.75 4.03 -15.09
C ARG A 33 -10.27 5.44 -14.78
N GLN A 34 -10.92 5.61 -13.63
CA GLN A 34 -11.38 6.92 -13.18
C GLN A 34 -10.23 7.90 -13.02
N GLY A 35 -9.15 7.51 -12.35
CA GLY A 35 -7.97 8.35 -12.14
C GLY A 35 -7.33 8.78 -13.46
N ALA A 36 -7.21 7.86 -14.42
CA ALA A 36 -6.66 8.16 -15.75
C ALA A 36 -7.55 9.16 -16.51
N LYS A 37 -8.88 8.98 -16.48
CA LYS A 37 -9.83 9.93 -17.10
C LYS A 37 -9.77 11.33 -16.48
N GLN A 38 -9.46 11.41 -15.19
CA GLN A 38 -9.35 12.68 -14.47
C GLN A 38 -7.93 13.28 -14.53
N GLY A 39 -7.02 12.70 -15.31
CA GLY A 39 -5.64 13.19 -15.42
C GLY A 39 -4.83 13.03 -14.13
N ARG A 40 -5.26 12.17 -13.20
CA ARG A 40 -4.52 11.84 -11.96
C ARG A 40 -3.36 10.87 -12.22
N TRP A 41 -3.45 10.12 -13.32
CA TRP A 41 -2.42 9.22 -13.83
C TRP A 41 -1.94 9.67 -15.21
N PRO A 42 -0.74 9.23 -15.64
CA PRO A 42 -0.41 9.22 -17.05
C PRO A 42 -1.57 8.58 -17.84
N THR A 43 -2.06 9.29 -18.85
CA THR A 43 -3.16 8.81 -19.70
C THR A 43 -2.75 7.65 -20.58
N ALA A 44 -1.45 7.48 -20.80
CA ALA A 44 -0.86 6.39 -21.54
C ALA A 44 0.17 5.64 -20.67
N VAL A 45 0.13 4.31 -20.70
CA VAL A 45 1.04 3.41 -19.97
C VAL A 45 1.65 2.39 -20.94
N PRO A 46 2.94 2.06 -20.82
CA PRO A 46 3.55 1.05 -21.67
C PRO A 46 3.05 -0.36 -21.29
N ASP A 47 2.76 -1.18 -22.30
CA ASP A 47 2.49 -2.60 -22.15
C ASP A 47 3.79 -3.38 -21.89
N LEU A 48 4.32 -3.23 -20.68
CA LEU A 48 5.58 -3.87 -20.27
C LEU A 48 5.51 -5.41 -20.26
N MET A 49 4.30 -5.97 -20.33
CA MET A 49 4.06 -7.42 -20.32
C MET A 49 3.69 -7.96 -21.69
N GLY A 50 3.51 -7.08 -22.69
CA GLY A 50 3.26 -7.40 -24.07
C GLY A 50 4.33 -6.84 -24.99
N ASP A 51 3.93 -6.05 -25.98
CA ASP A 51 4.84 -5.56 -27.04
C ASP A 51 5.47 -4.18 -26.75
N GLY A 52 5.27 -3.65 -25.55
CA GLY A 52 5.82 -2.37 -25.11
C GLY A 52 5.09 -1.15 -25.67
N LYS A 53 3.98 -1.31 -26.39
CA LYS A 53 3.19 -0.18 -26.90
C LYS A 53 2.59 0.63 -25.76
N MET A 54 2.44 1.93 -26.01
CA MET A 54 1.68 2.80 -25.12
C MET A 54 0.19 2.52 -25.28
N LEU A 55 -0.45 2.11 -24.20
CA LEU A 55 -1.88 1.85 -24.10
C LEU A 55 -2.58 2.96 -23.33
N SER A 56 -3.81 3.29 -23.71
CA SER A 56 -4.64 4.25 -22.96
C SER A 56 -5.04 3.65 -21.63
N PHE A 57 -4.55 4.22 -20.53
CA PHE A 57 -4.78 3.67 -19.20
C PHE A 57 -6.26 3.76 -18.78
N ALA A 58 -6.99 4.74 -19.30
CA ALA A 58 -8.43 4.86 -19.11
C ALA A 58 -9.23 3.70 -19.78
N GLU A 59 -8.71 3.16 -20.87
CA GLU A 59 -9.34 2.11 -21.67
C GLU A 59 -8.90 0.71 -21.26
N VAL A 60 -7.63 0.51 -20.92
CA VAL A 60 -7.12 -0.81 -20.52
C VAL A 60 -7.21 -1.05 -19.03
N GLY A 61 -7.21 0.02 -18.22
CA GLY A 61 -7.24 -0.08 -16.77
C GLY A 61 -6.18 -1.04 -16.26
N SER A 62 -6.57 -1.96 -15.40
CA SER A 62 -5.67 -2.96 -14.84
C SER A 62 -5.27 -4.07 -15.81
N GLY A 63 -5.89 -4.15 -16.99
CA GLY A 63 -5.56 -5.14 -18.03
C GLY A 63 -4.11 -5.10 -18.50
N VAL A 64 -3.42 -3.96 -18.32
CA VAL A 64 -1.99 -3.80 -18.64
C VAL A 64 -1.07 -4.77 -17.87
N TRP A 65 -1.56 -5.39 -16.79
CA TRP A 65 -0.81 -6.34 -15.96
C TRP A 65 -1.20 -7.80 -16.16
N ASP A 66 -2.16 -8.09 -17.04
CA ASP A 66 -2.72 -9.44 -17.21
C ASP A 66 -1.64 -10.47 -17.60
N GLY A 67 -0.71 -10.10 -18.48
CA GLY A 67 0.34 -10.99 -18.97
C GLY A 67 1.40 -11.36 -17.93
N GLY A 68 1.66 -10.49 -16.94
CA GLY A 68 2.70 -10.70 -15.93
C GLY A 68 2.18 -11.26 -14.61
N PHE A 69 0.98 -10.84 -14.19
CA PHE A 69 0.45 -11.12 -12.85
C PHE A 69 -0.86 -11.91 -12.87
N GLY A 70 -1.39 -12.22 -14.06
CA GLY A 70 -2.69 -12.85 -14.24
C GLY A 70 -3.85 -11.85 -14.16
N LYS A 71 -5.07 -12.37 -14.28
CA LYS A 71 -6.32 -11.57 -14.35
C LYS A 71 -7.11 -11.54 -13.04
N GLU A 72 -6.68 -12.31 -12.07
CA GLU A 72 -7.44 -12.59 -10.84
C GLU A 72 -6.64 -12.23 -9.59
N GLY A 73 -7.37 -12.02 -8.49
CA GLY A 73 -6.80 -11.59 -7.23
C GLY A 73 -6.47 -10.10 -7.19
N GLN A 74 -5.96 -9.65 -6.05
CA GLN A 74 -5.47 -8.28 -5.89
C GLN A 74 -4.02 -8.23 -6.36
N ARG A 75 -3.73 -7.50 -7.45
CA ARG A 75 -2.36 -7.42 -7.97
C ARG A 75 -1.61 -6.26 -7.33
N PRO A 76 -0.30 -6.43 -7.03
CA PRO A 76 0.45 -5.43 -6.26
C PRO A 76 0.59 -4.11 -7.00
N PHE A 77 0.78 -4.15 -8.32
CA PHE A 77 0.92 -2.94 -9.14
C PHE A 77 -0.36 -2.11 -9.19
N GLU A 78 -1.53 -2.74 -9.21
CA GLU A 78 -2.79 -2.01 -9.19
C GLU A 78 -2.96 -1.22 -7.89
N LEU A 79 -2.75 -1.90 -6.75
CA LEU A 79 -2.89 -1.28 -5.44
C LEU A 79 -1.78 -0.25 -5.16
N ALA A 80 -0.54 -0.52 -5.60
CA ALA A 80 0.55 0.44 -5.51
C ALA A 80 0.25 1.71 -6.29
N THR A 81 -0.36 1.57 -7.48
CA THR A 81 -0.83 2.71 -8.27
C THR A 81 -1.85 3.48 -7.44
N ILE A 82 -2.96 2.90 -6.98
CA ILE A 82 -3.95 3.63 -6.16
C ILE A 82 -3.34 4.31 -4.92
N ARG A 83 -2.44 3.62 -4.21
CA ARG A 83 -1.74 4.19 -3.04
C ARG A 83 -0.92 5.41 -3.40
N LEU A 84 -0.23 5.39 -4.54
CA LEU A 84 0.55 6.53 -5.01
C LEU A 84 -0.35 7.76 -5.25
N GLN A 85 -1.60 7.59 -5.68
CA GLN A 85 -2.53 8.71 -5.88
C GLN A 85 -2.96 9.28 -4.54
N ASN A 86 -3.32 8.40 -3.60
CA ASN A 86 -3.67 8.84 -2.24
C ASN A 86 -2.49 9.60 -1.62
N MET A 87 -1.27 9.16 -1.91
CA MET A 87 -0.07 9.81 -1.42
C MET A 87 0.17 11.17 -2.11
N VAL A 88 0.20 11.24 -3.43
CA VAL A 88 0.53 12.47 -4.17
C VAL A 88 -0.60 13.50 -4.09
N GLY A 89 -1.84 13.09 -4.35
CA GLY A 89 -2.99 14.01 -4.42
C GLY A 89 -3.67 14.28 -3.09
N GLY A 90 -3.44 13.43 -2.08
CA GLY A 90 -4.03 13.58 -0.75
C GLY A 90 -2.98 13.93 0.30
N ILE A 91 -2.13 12.98 0.65
CA ILE A 91 -1.26 13.08 1.82
C ILE A 91 -0.17 14.15 1.64
N ILE A 92 0.58 14.11 0.55
CA ILE A 92 1.70 15.03 0.29
C ILE A 92 1.18 16.44 0.02
N ALA A 93 0.12 16.56 -0.80
CA ALA A 93 -0.47 17.86 -1.12
C ALA A 93 -1.02 18.61 0.11
N ASN A 94 -1.40 17.88 1.15
CA ASN A 94 -1.93 18.43 2.40
C ASN A 94 -1.02 18.10 3.59
N TRP A 95 0.28 17.86 3.35
CA TRP A 95 1.20 17.40 4.38
C TRP A 95 1.29 18.37 5.56
N SER A 96 1.20 19.68 5.32
CA SER A 96 1.19 20.70 6.38
C SER A 96 0.07 20.53 7.40
N ASP A 97 -1.07 19.99 6.98
CA ASP A 97 -2.26 19.84 7.81
C ASP A 97 -2.37 18.43 8.42
N LEU A 98 -1.70 17.46 7.78
CA LEU A 98 -1.75 16.04 8.14
C LEU A 98 -0.54 15.58 8.95
N ALA A 99 0.59 16.26 8.83
CA ALA A 99 1.78 15.98 9.62
C ALA A 99 1.54 16.34 11.10
N PRO A 100 2.12 15.58 12.04
CA PRO A 100 2.14 16.00 13.43
C PRO A 100 2.88 17.35 13.54
N ALA A 101 2.41 18.22 14.44
CA ALA A 101 3.06 19.51 14.69
C ALA A 101 4.47 19.37 15.27
N ASP A 102 4.75 18.21 15.89
CA ASP A 102 6.05 17.81 16.39
C ASP A 102 6.61 16.69 15.51
N ASP A 103 7.68 17.01 14.76
CA ASP A 103 8.34 16.07 13.85
C ASP A 103 9.03 14.91 14.58
N GLU A 104 9.27 15.01 15.90
CA GLU A 104 9.75 13.90 16.72
C GLU A 104 8.71 12.78 16.87
N LEU A 105 7.43 13.07 16.57
CA LEU A 105 6.33 12.10 16.57
C LEU A 105 6.16 11.35 15.24
N LEU A 106 6.99 11.64 14.23
CA LEU A 106 7.03 10.83 13.01
C LEU A 106 7.65 9.47 13.32
N VAL A 107 6.79 8.51 13.71
CA VAL A 107 7.22 7.13 13.93
C VAL A 107 7.67 6.50 12.61
N GLN A 108 8.81 5.83 12.64
CA GLN A 108 9.22 4.93 11.58
C GLN A 108 8.08 3.91 11.32
N GLN A 109 7.66 3.75 10.06
CA GLN A 109 6.60 2.84 9.68
C GLN A 109 6.84 1.45 10.31
N GLY A 110 5.85 0.96 11.08
CA GLY A 110 5.92 -0.33 11.77
C GLY A 110 6.27 -0.25 13.26
N GLY A 111 6.70 0.90 13.77
CA GLY A 111 6.86 1.13 15.21
C GLY A 111 5.53 1.40 15.92
N ALA A 112 5.47 1.13 17.22
CA ALA A 112 4.34 1.54 18.06
C ALA A 112 4.85 2.01 19.42
N LEU A 113 4.22 3.07 19.94
CA LEU A 113 4.45 3.60 21.28
C LEU A 113 3.08 3.83 21.91
N VAL A 114 2.88 3.32 23.12
CA VAL A 114 1.71 3.61 23.95
C VAL A 114 2.21 4.35 25.17
N THR A 115 1.55 5.45 25.49
CA THR A 115 1.83 6.29 26.65
C THR A 115 0.61 6.33 27.57
N ASP A 116 0.85 6.50 28.87
CA ASP A 116 -0.20 6.79 29.83
C ASP A 116 -0.58 8.30 29.82
N ALA A 117 -1.49 8.68 30.71
CA ALA A 117 -1.92 10.07 30.86
C ALA A 117 -0.80 11.02 31.36
N ASN A 118 0.27 10.50 31.94
CA ASN A 118 1.43 11.26 32.39
C ASN A 118 2.53 11.34 31.32
N SER A 119 2.28 10.80 30.11
CA SER A 119 3.26 10.66 29.02
C SER A 119 4.37 9.65 29.28
N ASP A 120 4.22 8.76 30.25
CA ASP A 120 5.14 7.65 30.48
C ASP A 120 4.86 6.51 29.49
N ALA A 121 5.90 5.95 28.88
CA ALA A 121 5.76 4.87 27.91
C ALA A 121 5.39 3.54 28.59
N THR A 122 4.18 3.04 28.34
CA THR A 122 3.67 1.77 28.88
C THR A 122 3.91 0.60 27.93
N PHE A 123 4.07 0.87 26.63
CA PHE A 123 4.45 -0.13 25.64
C PHE A 123 5.27 0.52 24.54
N TYR A 124 6.34 -0.14 24.10
CA TYR A 124 7.04 0.24 22.89
C TYR A 124 7.36 -1.00 22.04
N TYR A 125 7.12 -0.87 20.74
CA TYR A 125 7.53 -1.83 19.73
C TYR A 125 8.45 -1.13 18.75
N ARG A 126 9.71 -1.57 18.75
CA ARG A 126 10.69 -1.14 17.77
C ARG A 126 10.55 -2.03 16.54
N ASP A 127 10.22 -1.40 15.41
CA ASP A 127 10.11 -2.09 14.13
C ASP A 127 11.37 -2.91 13.80
N LYS A 128 11.17 -4.07 13.19
CA LYS A 128 12.24 -4.99 12.77
C LYS A 128 12.48 -4.96 11.26
N GLY A 129 11.77 -4.13 10.50
CA GLY A 129 12.00 -3.92 9.08
C GLY A 129 10.81 -3.30 8.35
N ILE A 130 11.09 -2.76 7.16
CA ILE A 130 10.20 -1.90 6.34
C ILE A 130 8.79 -2.43 6.01
N LEU A 131 8.49 -3.71 6.26
CA LEU A 131 7.18 -4.33 6.03
C LEU A 131 6.59 -5.01 7.28
N THR A 132 7.10 -4.70 8.46
CA THR A 132 6.61 -5.28 9.72
C THR A 132 5.54 -4.36 10.31
N TYR A 133 4.56 -4.97 10.97
CA TYR A 133 3.57 -4.25 11.77
C TYR A 133 3.74 -4.67 13.23
N VAL A 134 3.41 -3.76 14.14
CA VAL A 134 3.25 -4.11 15.55
C VAL A 134 2.18 -5.21 15.68
N PRO A 135 2.40 -6.25 16.50
CA PRO A 135 1.35 -7.22 16.82
C PRO A 135 0.24 -6.51 17.61
N MET A 136 -0.91 -6.26 16.98
CA MET A 136 -1.99 -5.48 17.61
C MET A 136 -2.54 -6.13 18.88
N ASP A 137 -2.54 -7.45 18.99
CA ASP A 137 -2.96 -8.14 20.21
C ASP A 137 -2.07 -7.77 21.41
N SER A 138 -0.76 -7.59 21.19
CA SER A 138 0.17 -7.16 22.24
C SER A 138 -0.06 -5.70 22.64
N VAL A 139 -0.42 -4.84 21.68
CA VAL A 139 -0.78 -3.45 21.96
C VAL A 139 -2.06 -3.38 22.77
N ILE A 140 -3.10 -4.10 22.36
CA ILE A 140 -4.40 -4.12 23.06
C ILE A 140 -4.25 -4.66 24.49
N ALA A 141 -3.45 -5.72 24.69
CA ALA A 141 -3.16 -6.24 26.02
C ALA A 141 -2.50 -5.18 26.93
N SER A 142 -1.60 -4.35 26.38
CA SER A 142 -0.95 -3.28 27.14
C SER A 142 -1.88 -2.11 27.51
N LEU A 143 -3.04 -1.98 26.86
CA LEU A 143 -4.05 -0.96 27.18
C LEU A 143 -5.00 -1.41 28.29
N GLN A 144 -4.99 -2.69 28.65
CA GLN A 144 -5.91 -3.29 29.64
C GLN A 144 -5.25 -3.52 31.02
N SER A 145 -3.94 -3.23 31.14
CA SER A 145 -3.16 -3.29 32.38
C SER A 145 -3.15 -1.95 33.09
#